data_AF-A0A4R6UDB1-F1
#
_entry.id   AF-A0A4R6UDB1-F1
#
_cell.length_a   1.000
_cell.length_b   1.000
_cell.length_c   1.000
_cell.angle_alpha   90.00
_cell.angle_beta   90.00
_cell.angle_gamma   90.00
#
_symmetry.space_group_name_H-M   'P 1'
#
loop_
_entity.id
_entity.type
_entity.pdbx_description
1 polymer ?
#
loop_
_entity_poly.entity_id
_entity_poly.type
_entity_poly.pdbx_seq_one_letter_code
_entity_poly.pdbx_strand_id
1 'polypeptide(L)'
;MQPPTLSLIGTTPRMRWAWTAAGVLLIAGWVHRPASAQEPAIFRGADLKLGEELIAQHRCAQCHAEKVGGDGSAIYRPLGVINNAGLLRGMVEQCNATLNFQMFPEEVTAVAAVLNRDHYRFKD
;
A
#
# COMPACT_ATOMS: atom_id res chain seq x y z
N MET A 1 -31.65 -57.52 -16.61
CA MET A 1 -30.82 -58.36 -15.72
C MET A 1 -30.00 -57.43 -14.83
N GLN A 2 -30.47 -57.15 -13.61
CA GLN A 2 -29.63 -56.60 -12.53
C GLN A 2 -28.94 -57.78 -11.82
N PRO A 3 -27.86 -57.56 -11.06
CA PRO A 3 -28.10 -57.21 -9.66
C PRO A 3 -27.43 -55.89 -9.21
N PRO A 4 -28.05 -55.21 -8.23
CA PRO A 4 -27.47 -54.07 -7.53
C PRO A 4 -26.61 -54.53 -6.35
N THR A 5 -25.53 -53.81 -6.04
CA THR A 5 -24.90 -53.91 -4.72
C THR A 5 -24.84 -52.54 -4.07
N LEU A 6 -25.55 -52.52 -2.95
CA LEU A 6 -25.72 -51.51 -1.91
C LEU A 6 -24.45 -50.79 -1.44
N SER A 7 -24.69 -49.54 -1.04
CA SER A 7 -24.27 -48.86 0.19
C SER A 7 -22.85 -49.04 0.74
N LEU A 8 -22.26 -47.89 1.10
CA LEU A 8 -21.79 -47.54 2.45
C LEU A 8 -21.18 -46.12 2.33
N ILE A 9 -21.96 -45.06 2.58
CA ILE A 9 -21.95 -44.32 3.85
C ILE A 9 -20.58 -44.40 4.54
N GLY A 10 -19.69 -43.48 4.15
CA GLY A 10 -18.47 -43.15 4.89
C GLY A 10 -18.60 -41.77 5.51
N THR A 11 -19.37 -41.66 6.60
CA THR A 11 -19.28 -40.54 7.54
C THR A 11 -17.92 -40.59 8.22
N THR A 12 -17.02 -39.67 7.91
CA THR A 12 -15.82 -39.42 8.73
C THR A 12 -16.04 -38.22 9.66
N PRO A 13 -15.53 -38.30 10.90
CA PRO A 13 -16.10 -37.64 12.06
C PRO A 13 -15.74 -36.16 12.16
N ARG A 14 -16.76 -35.34 12.42
CA ARG A 14 -16.66 -33.99 12.97
C ARG A 14 -15.87 -34.08 14.29
N MET A 15 -14.59 -33.74 14.23
CA MET A 15 -13.69 -33.73 15.37
C MET A 15 -14.11 -32.60 16.32
N ARG A 16 -14.99 -32.93 17.27
CA ARG A 16 -15.44 -32.07 18.35
C ARG A 16 -14.35 -32.08 19.42
N TRP A 17 -13.35 -31.22 19.28
CA TRP A 17 -12.45 -30.90 20.39
C TRP A 17 -13.15 -29.90 21.32
N ALA A 18 -14.07 -30.45 22.11
CA ALA A 18 -14.51 -29.83 23.34
C ALA A 18 -13.63 -30.36 24.46
N TRP A 19 -12.60 -29.61 24.84
CA TRP A 19 -11.95 -29.75 26.13
C TRP A 19 -11.79 -28.36 26.74
N THR A 20 -12.66 -28.11 27.71
CA THR A 20 -12.56 -27.12 28.76
C THR A 20 -11.19 -27.14 29.45
N ALA A 21 -10.62 -25.99 29.76
CA ALA A 21 -10.17 -25.66 31.12
C ALA A 21 -9.56 -24.26 31.16
N ALA A 22 -9.89 -23.56 32.24
CA ALA A 22 -9.41 -22.25 32.62
C ALA A 22 -7.88 -22.20 32.69
N GLY A 23 -7.31 -21.20 32.02
CA GLY A 23 -5.98 -20.68 32.30
C GLY A 23 -6.09 -19.17 32.28
N VAL A 24 -6.25 -18.56 33.46
CA VAL A 24 -6.10 -17.12 33.64
C VAL A 24 -4.64 -16.80 33.32
N LEU A 25 -4.37 -16.45 32.07
CA LEU A 25 -3.09 -15.92 31.63
C LEU A 25 -3.15 -14.41 31.84
N LEU A 26 -2.49 -13.93 32.89
CA LEU A 26 -2.13 -12.52 33.04
C LEU A 26 -1.18 -12.14 31.89
N ILE A 27 -1.76 -11.71 30.77
CA ILE A 27 -0.99 -11.13 29.67
C ILE A 27 -0.68 -9.70 30.09
N ALA A 28 0.48 -9.52 30.72
CA ALA A 28 1.11 -8.23 30.94
C ALA A 28 1.08 -7.44 29.62
N GLY A 29 0.52 -6.23 29.69
CA GLY A 29 0.21 -5.41 28.53
C GLY A 29 1.42 -5.12 27.66
N TRP A 30 1.48 -5.77 26.51
CA TRP A 30 2.21 -5.27 25.36
C TRP A 30 1.45 -4.06 24.81
N VAL A 31 1.75 -2.88 25.36
CA VAL A 31 1.43 -1.62 24.69
C VAL A 31 2.27 -1.57 23.43
N HIS A 32 1.77 -2.16 22.35
CA HIS A 32 2.25 -1.89 21.00
C HIS A 32 1.93 -0.41 20.74
N ARG A 33 2.89 0.49 21.01
CA ARG A 33 2.84 1.83 20.43
C ARG A 33 2.83 1.61 18.92
N PRO A 34 1.77 1.97 18.17
CA PRO A 34 1.90 2.04 16.74
C PRO A 34 3.05 3.02 16.48
N ALA A 35 4.11 2.54 15.83
CA ALA A 35 5.10 3.42 15.27
C ALA A 35 4.36 4.22 14.18
N SER A 36 3.77 5.36 14.55
CA SER A 36 3.39 6.35 13.57
C SER A 36 4.66 6.62 12.78
N ALA A 37 4.68 6.20 11.52
CA ALA A 37 5.68 6.68 10.59
C ALA A 37 5.58 8.21 10.69
N GLN A 38 6.60 8.84 11.27
CA GLN A 38 6.68 10.30 11.25
C GLN A 38 6.64 10.67 9.78
N GLU A 39 5.56 11.31 9.37
CA GLU A 39 5.41 11.78 8.01
C GLU A 39 6.10 13.15 7.90
N PRO A 40 6.84 13.41 6.81
CA PRO A 40 7.48 14.70 6.58
C PRO A 40 6.52 15.86 6.75
N ALA A 41 6.98 16.96 7.33
CA ALA A 41 6.14 18.12 7.61
C ALA A 41 5.43 18.68 6.37
N ILE A 42 6.03 18.52 5.18
CA ILE A 42 5.47 18.95 3.90
C ILE A 42 4.26 18.12 3.44
N PHE A 43 4.10 16.90 3.94
CA PHE A 43 2.97 16.02 3.59
C PHE A 43 1.88 15.98 4.66
N ARG A 44 2.10 16.59 5.83
CA ARG A 44 1.14 16.56 6.93
C ARG A 44 -0.24 17.04 6.49
N GLY A 45 -1.22 16.16 6.62
CA GLY A 45 -2.62 16.46 6.27
C GLY A 45 -2.91 16.38 4.76
N ALA A 46 -1.99 15.86 3.96
CA ALA A 46 -2.24 15.57 2.56
C ALA A 46 -3.37 14.54 2.40
N ASP A 47 -4.24 14.74 1.42
CA ASP A 47 -5.32 13.82 1.09
C ASP A 47 -4.77 12.64 0.28
N LEU A 48 -4.39 11.55 0.96
CA LEU A 48 -3.84 10.37 0.29
C LEU A 48 -4.83 9.72 -0.68
N LYS A 49 -6.14 9.82 -0.42
CA LYS A 49 -7.16 9.24 -1.29
C LYS A 49 -7.21 10.01 -2.60
N LEU A 50 -7.20 11.34 -2.54
CA LEU A 50 -7.07 12.19 -3.72
C LEU A 50 -5.79 11.88 -4.50
N GLY A 51 -4.66 11.72 -3.80
CA GLY A 51 -3.38 11.35 -4.43
C GLY A 51 -3.45 10.02 -5.19
N GLU A 52 -4.07 8.99 -4.62
CA GLU A 52 -4.29 7.70 -5.26
C GLU A 52 -5.19 7.80 -6.50
N GLU A 53 -6.29 8.57 -6.40
CA GLU A 53 -7.21 8.83 -7.50
C GLU A 53 -6.50 9.51 -8.67
N LEU A 54 -5.67 10.53 -8.40
CA LEU A 54 -4.89 11.25 -9.40
C LEU A 54 -3.81 10.37 -10.04
N ILE A 55 -3.11 9.54 -9.25
CA ILE A 55 -2.12 8.60 -9.78
C ILE A 55 -2.77 7.63 -10.78
N ALA A 56 -3.96 7.13 -10.47
CA ALA A 56 -4.72 6.27 -11.36
C ALA A 56 -5.23 7.03 -12.60
N GLN A 57 -5.82 8.21 -12.40
CA GLN A 57 -6.38 9.06 -13.46
C GLN A 57 -5.32 9.45 -14.51
N HIS A 58 -4.14 9.85 -14.06
CA HIS A 58 -3.04 10.27 -14.93
C HIS A 58 -2.16 9.10 -15.40
N ARG A 59 -2.52 7.86 -15.04
CA ARG A 59 -1.89 6.62 -15.51
C ARG A 59 -0.37 6.61 -15.25
N CYS A 60 0.06 7.14 -14.10
CA CYS A 60 1.47 7.32 -13.78
C CYS A 60 2.25 6.02 -13.88
N ALA A 61 1.75 4.94 -13.26
CA ALA A 61 2.40 3.63 -13.27
C ALA A 61 2.53 3.03 -14.68
N GLN A 62 1.52 3.21 -15.53
CA GLN A 62 1.55 2.68 -16.90
C GLN A 62 2.61 3.39 -17.75
N CYS A 63 2.60 4.73 -17.75
CA CYS A 63 3.60 5.51 -18.47
C CYS A 63 5.01 5.19 -17.96
N HIS A 64 5.17 4.99 -16.65
CA HIS A 64 6.47 4.64 -16.08
C HIS A 64 6.94 3.25 -16.54
N ALA A 65 6.07 2.25 -16.50
CA ALA A 65 6.39 0.92 -17.01
C ALA A 65 6.77 0.94 -18.50
N GLU A 66 6.09 1.76 -19.32
CA GLU A 66 6.42 1.93 -20.73
C GLU A 66 7.80 2.58 -20.95
N LYS A 67 8.24 3.48 -20.04
CA LYS A 67 9.52 4.20 -20.18
C LYS A 67 10.73 3.46 -19.62
N VAL A 68 10.60 2.76 -18.50
CA VAL A 68 11.74 2.09 -17.83
C VAL A 68 11.59 0.57 -17.72
N GLY A 69 10.48 0.00 -18.19
CA GLY A 69 10.19 -1.42 -18.07
C GLY A 69 9.80 -1.83 -16.64
N GLY A 70 9.64 -3.14 -16.45
CA GLY A 70 9.24 -3.71 -15.16
C GLY A 70 7.86 -3.21 -14.72
N ASP A 71 7.74 -2.88 -13.43
CA ASP A 71 6.54 -2.30 -12.83
C ASP A 71 6.51 -0.76 -12.87
N GLY A 72 7.50 -0.13 -13.54
CA GLY A 72 7.63 1.33 -13.60
C GLY A 72 8.16 2.00 -12.33
N SER A 73 8.36 1.26 -11.24
CA SER A 73 8.76 1.85 -9.94
C SER A 73 10.16 2.47 -9.96
N ALA A 74 11.02 2.07 -10.89
CA ALA A 74 12.37 2.62 -11.02
C ALA A 74 12.38 4.13 -11.33
N ILE A 75 11.36 4.67 -12.01
CA ILE A 75 11.22 6.12 -12.20
C ILE A 75 10.95 6.84 -10.88
N TYR A 76 10.22 6.22 -9.95
CA TYR A 76 10.00 6.77 -8.62
C TYR A 76 11.23 6.67 -7.73
N ARG A 77 12.38 6.14 -8.17
CA ARG A 77 13.60 6.16 -7.33
C ARG A 77 14.86 6.17 -8.19
N PRO A 78 15.10 7.24 -8.97
CA PRO A 78 16.20 7.27 -9.93
C PRO A 78 17.53 7.38 -9.20
N LEU A 79 18.17 6.24 -8.96
CA LEU A 79 19.51 6.11 -8.37
C LEU A 79 19.71 6.88 -7.03
N GLY A 80 18.63 7.11 -6.28
CA GLY A 80 18.68 7.85 -5.02
C GLY A 80 18.88 9.37 -5.15
N VAL A 81 18.74 9.94 -6.35
CA VAL A 81 18.80 11.40 -6.58
C VAL A 81 17.73 12.13 -5.76
N ILE A 82 16.52 11.57 -5.72
CA ILE A 82 15.45 12.04 -4.86
C ILE A 82 15.65 11.43 -3.48
N ASN A 83 16.17 12.23 -2.56
CA ASN A 83 16.61 11.77 -1.23
C ASN A 83 15.95 12.48 -0.05
N ASN A 84 14.99 13.37 -0.31
CA ASN A 84 14.16 14.00 0.72
C ASN A 84 12.76 14.33 0.17
N ALA A 85 11.83 14.59 1.09
CA ALA A 85 10.42 14.85 0.79
C ALA A 85 10.20 16.08 -0.12
N GLY A 86 11.00 17.13 0.04
CA GLY A 86 10.92 18.34 -0.79
C GLY A 86 11.28 18.06 -2.25
N LEU A 87 12.37 17.32 -2.49
CA LEU A 87 12.78 16.91 -3.83
C LEU A 87 11.73 15.99 -4.48
N LEU A 88 11.12 15.10 -3.71
CA LEU A 88 10.04 14.25 -4.20
C LEU A 88 8.85 15.07 -4.69
N ARG A 89 8.36 16.01 -3.87
CA ARG A 89 7.27 16.91 -4.27
C ARG A 89 7.65 17.71 -5.52
N GLY A 90 8.89 18.21 -5.58
CA GLY A 90 9.40 18.93 -6.75
C GLY A 90 9.43 18.09 -8.02
N MET A 91 9.75 16.81 -7.93
CA MET A 91 9.70 15.90 -9.09
C MET A 91 8.25 15.71 -9.59
N VAL A 92 7.28 15.54 -8.69
CA VAL A 92 5.86 15.44 -9.06
C VAL A 92 5.37 16.73 -9.72
N GLU A 93 5.77 17.89 -9.20
CA GLU A 93 5.50 19.19 -9.82
C GLU A 93 6.08 19.28 -11.24
N GLN A 94 7.32 18.81 -11.44
CA GLN A 94 7.94 18.78 -12.75
C GLN A 94 7.18 17.86 -13.71
N CYS A 95 6.72 16.69 -13.25
CA CYS A 95 5.87 15.78 -14.04
C CYS A 95 4.55 16.44 -14.41
N ASN A 96 3.88 17.10 -13.46
CA ASN A 96 2.64 17.86 -13.67
C ASN A 96 2.81 18.90 -14.79
N ALA A 97 3.87 19.70 -14.74
CA ALA A 97 4.14 20.73 -15.73
C ALA A 97 4.55 20.16 -17.09
N THR A 98 5.45 19.16 -17.11
CA THR A 98 5.97 18.57 -18.35
C THR A 98 4.89 17.82 -19.12
N LEU A 99 3.95 17.17 -18.42
CA LEU A 99 2.87 16.38 -19.01
C LEU A 99 1.54 17.14 -19.05
N ASN A 100 1.52 18.39 -18.60
CA ASN A 100 0.34 19.26 -18.55
C ASN A 100 -0.87 18.60 -17.88
N PHE A 101 -0.68 18.00 -16.69
CA PHE A 101 -1.78 17.40 -15.93
C PHE A 101 -2.65 18.44 -15.21
N GLN A 102 -2.18 19.69 -15.12
CA GLN A 102 -2.91 20.82 -14.54
C GLN A 102 -3.34 20.60 -13.09
N MET A 103 -2.62 19.75 -12.35
CA MET A 103 -2.86 19.55 -10.92
C MET A 103 -2.55 20.82 -10.14
N PHE A 104 -3.38 21.12 -9.15
CA PHE A 104 -3.14 22.17 -8.17
C PHE A 104 -2.00 21.79 -7.21
N PRO A 105 -1.39 22.75 -6.50
CA PRO A 105 -0.29 22.47 -5.57
C PRO A 105 -0.63 21.46 -4.47
N GLU A 106 -1.87 21.45 -4.00
CA GLU A 106 -2.38 20.51 -2.98
C GLU A 106 -2.50 19.09 -3.56
N GLU A 107 -2.92 18.97 -4.81
CA GLU A 107 -3.01 17.71 -5.56
C GLU A 107 -1.62 17.13 -5.84
N VAL A 108 -0.67 17.97 -6.25
CA VAL A 108 0.75 17.60 -6.37
C VAL A 108 1.28 17.07 -5.04
N THR A 109 0.94 17.74 -3.94
CA THR A 109 1.34 17.32 -2.59
C THR A 109 0.69 16.00 -2.19
N ALA A 110 -0.59 15.79 -2.52
CA ALA A 110 -1.30 14.54 -2.30
C ALA A 110 -0.66 13.36 -3.04
N VAL A 111 -0.35 13.53 -4.34
CA VAL A 111 0.36 12.52 -5.14
C VAL A 111 1.74 12.23 -4.56
N ALA A 112 2.52 13.27 -4.24
CA ALA A 112 3.85 13.11 -3.64
C ALA A 112 3.80 12.39 -2.28
N ALA A 113 2.77 12.63 -1.46
CA ALA A 113 2.58 11.95 -0.19
C ALA A 113 2.30 10.45 -0.37
N VAL A 114 1.46 10.07 -1.35
CA VAL A 114 1.24 8.65 -1.70
C VAL A 114 2.53 7.99 -2.17
N LEU A 115 3.29 8.65 -3.05
CA LEU A 115 4.59 8.15 -3.49
C LEU A 115 5.60 8.04 -2.34
N ASN A 116 5.57 8.97 -1.39
CA ASN A 116 6.40 8.88 -0.19
C ASN A 116 6.03 7.64 0.62
N ARG A 117 4.74 7.41 0.88
CA ARG A 117 4.23 6.25 1.60
C ARG A 117 4.64 4.94 0.93
N ASP A 118 4.60 4.88 -0.39
CA ASP A 118 4.72 3.61 -1.11
C ASP A 118 6.16 3.30 -1.57
N HIS A 119 6.97 4.32 -1.87
CA HIS A 119 8.28 4.14 -2.51
C HIS A 119 9.47 4.71 -1.74
N TYR A 120 9.29 5.75 -0.92
CA TYR A 120 10.43 6.47 -0.32
C TYR A 120 10.55 6.31 1.20
N ARG A 121 9.45 6.44 1.93
CA ARG A 121 9.39 6.37 3.40
C ARG A 121 10.25 7.43 4.11
N PHE A 122 10.38 8.63 3.54
CA PHE A 122 11.00 9.77 4.24
C PHE A 122 10.23 10.07 5.53
N LYS A 123 10.92 10.57 6.57
CA LYS A 123 10.36 10.85 7.91
C LYS A 123 10.68 12.23 8.47
N ASP A 124 11.36 13.02 7.66
CA ASP A 124 12.16 14.20 8.00
C ASP A 124 11.41 15.53 7.76
#